data_AF-A9IXQ4-F1
#
_entry.id   AF-A9IXQ4-F1
#
_cell.length_a   1.000
_cell.length_b   1.000
_cell.length_c   1.000
_cell.angle_alpha   90.00
_cell.angle_beta   90.00
_cell.angle_gamma   90.00
#
_symmetry.space_group_name_H-M   'P 1'
#
loop_
_entity.id
_entity.type
_entity.pdbx_description
1 polymer ?
#
loop_
_entity_poly.entity_id
_entity_poly.type
_entity_poly.pdbx_seq_one_letter_code
_entity_poly.pdbx_strand_id
1 'polypeptide(L)'
;MKQGKNEKKGTEENSMKDERTQTSQSQRKLSEQKEPNLQKEHRPPHPCPICGQMSQTSAYPFCSSRCRAIDLNRWLSGSYILPPPPQVSDEEE
;
A
#
# COMPACT_ATOMS: atom_id res chain seq x y z
N MET A 1 -59.82 14.02 10.09
CA MET A 1 -60.61 14.28 8.87
C MET A 1 -60.03 15.53 8.18
N LYS A 2 -59.70 15.39 6.89
CA LYS A 2 -59.55 16.42 5.83
C LYS A 2 -58.59 17.58 6.13
N GLN A 3 -57.35 17.62 5.64
CA GLN A 3 -56.92 17.87 4.24
C GLN A 3 -57.76 18.93 3.49
N GLY A 4 -57.17 20.11 3.25
CA GLY A 4 -57.41 20.99 2.11
C GLY A 4 -56.04 21.52 1.66
N LYS A 5 -55.47 21.08 0.52
CA LYS A 5 -55.67 21.57 -0.88
C LYS A 5 -55.42 23.09 -0.99
N ASN A 6 -54.21 23.54 -1.38
CA ASN A 6 -53.62 23.67 -2.73
C ASN A 6 -54.29 24.73 -3.62
N GLU A 7 -53.53 25.75 -4.08
CA GLU A 7 -53.61 26.41 -5.41
C GLU A 7 -52.49 27.50 -5.50
N LYS A 8 -51.31 27.24 -6.09
CA LYS A 8 -50.84 27.59 -7.46
C LYS A 8 -50.89 29.07 -7.91
N LYS A 9 -49.71 29.59 -8.28
CA LYS A 9 -49.36 30.32 -9.54
C LYS A 9 -47.83 30.59 -9.50
N GLY A 10 -46.99 30.15 -10.45
CA GLY A 10 -46.86 30.63 -11.84
C GLY A 10 -46.16 32.01 -11.81
N THR A 11 -45.05 32.31 -12.45
CA THR A 11 -44.47 31.97 -13.78
C THR A 11 -43.02 32.52 -13.81
N GLU A 12 -42.03 31.72 -14.19
CA GLU A 12 -41.21 31.89 -15.42
C GLU A 12 -40.72 33.31 -15.74
N GLU A 13 -39.39 33.50 -15.70
CA GLU A 13 -38.69 34.18 -16.80
C GLU A 13 -37.28 33.59 -16.97
N ASN A 14 -37.13 32.83 -18.04
CA ASN A 14 -35.87 32.33 -18.58
C ASN A 14 -35.22 33.45 -19.41
N SER A 15 -33.99 33.85 -19.08
CA SER A 15 -33.15 34.67 -19.95
C SER A 15 -32.01 33.83 -20.54
N MET A 16 -32.29 33.30 -21.72
CA MET A 16 -31.36 32.99 -22.83
C MET A 16 -30.41 34.17 -23.09
N LYS A 17 -29.12 34.10 -23.45
CA LYS A 17 -28.09 33.13 -23.87
C LYS A 17 -26.75 33.83 -23.52
N ASP A 18 -25.59 33.18 -23.37
CA ASP A 18 -24.62 33.06 -24.47
C ASP A 18 -23.54 32.02 -24.13
N GLU A 19 -23.71 30.87 -24.77
CA GLU A 19 -22.70 30.00 -25.39
C GLU A 19 -21.21 30.34 -25.22
N ARG A 20 -20.44 29.50 -24.49
CA ARG A 20 -19.32 28.73 -25.07
C ARG A 20 -18.69 27.72 -24.11
N THR A 21 -18.35 26.57 -24.70
CA THR A 21 -17.42 25.54 -24.22
C THR A 21 -17.98 24.51 -23.24
N GLN A 22 -18.75 23.61 -23.85
CA GLN A 22 -18.55 22.17 -23.71
C GLN A 22 -17.11 21.80 -23.28
N THR A 23 -16.93 21.45 -22.02
CA THR A 23 -16.02 20.37 -21.61
C THR A 23 -16.81 19.51 -20.64
N SER A 24 -17.79 18.84 -21.24
CA SER A 24 -18.31 17.61 -20.74
C SER A 24 -17.17 16.59 -20.63
N GLN A 25 -17.32 15.68 -19.68
CA GLN A 25 -16.47 14.50 -19.50
C GLN A 25 -15.10 14.82 -18.92
N SER A 26 -14.99 14.71 -17.61
CA SER A 26 -14.36 13.53 -17.02
C SER A 26 -14.21 13.82 -15.53
N GLN A 27 -15.30 13.68 -14.77
CA GLN A 27 -15.13 13.28 -13.39
C GLN A 27 -14.55 11.87 -13.43
N ARG A 28 -13.23 11.79 -13.61
CA ARG A 28 -12.49 10.56 -13.34
C ARG A 28 -12.80 10.27 -11.89
N LYS A 29 -13.68 9.30 -11.66
CA LYS A 29 -13.77 8.58 -10.39
C LYS A 29 -12.33 8.38 -9.95
N LEU A 30 -11.92 9.06 -8.89
CA LEU A 30 -10.74 8.64 -8.13
C LEU A 30 -11.12 7.25 -7.67
N SER A 31 -10.67 6.27 -8.47
CA SER A 31 -10.71 4.87 -8.16
C SER A 31 -10.16 4.76 -6.76
N GLU A 32 -11.04 4.40 -5.82
CA GLU A 32 -10.69 3.81 -4.54
C GLU A 32 -9.58 2.80 -4.85
N GLN A 33 -8.34 3.22 -4.64
CA GLN A 33 -7.19 2.37 -4.83
C GLN A 33 -7.27 1.39 -3.68
N LYS A 34 -7.99 0.29 -3.91
CA LYS A 34 -7.94 -0.88 -3.07
C LYS A 34 -6.51 -1.37 -3.16
N GLU A 35 -5.69 -0.85 -2.25
CA GLU A 35 -4.36 -1.33 -1.92
C GLU A 35 -4.40 -2.85 -2.06
N PRO A 36 -3.58 -3.46 -2.93
CA PRO A 36 -3.57 -4.90 -3.04
C PRO A 36 -3.20 -5.41 -1.66
N ASN A 37 -4.17 -6.04 -0.99
CA ASN A 37 -3.99 -6.71 0.28
C ASN A 37 -3.03 -7.87 0.01
N LEU A 38 -1.73 -7.59 0.04
CA LEU A 38 -0.67 -8.57 -0.10
C LEU A 38 -0.65 -9.31 1.23
N GLN A 39 -1.50 -10.33 1.29
CA GLN A 39 -1.82 -11.12 2.47
C GLN A 39 -0.53 -11.51 3.20
N LYS A 40 -0.31 -10.90 4.37
CA LYS A 40 0.75 -11.26 5.32
C LYS A 40 0.62 -12.69 5.86
N GLU A 41 -0.45 -13.39 5.51
CA GLU A 41 -0.95 -14.60 6.18
C GLU A 41 -0.50 -15.93 5.56
N HIS A 42 0.05 -15.95 4.33
CA HIS A 42 0.29 -17.23 3.63
C HIS A 42 1.76 -17.65 3.51
N ARG A 43 2.70 -17.03 4.25
CA ARG A 43 4.08 -17.52 4.25
C ARG A 43 4.23 -18.64 5.29
N PRO A 44 4.79 -19.80 4.92
CA PRO A 44 5.06 -20.85 5.89
C PRO A 44 5.99 -20.33 7.00
N PRO A 45 5.84 -20.80 8.24
CA PRO A 45 6.71 -20.39 9.34
C PRO A 45 8.15 -20.86 9.07
N HIS A 46 9.12 -19.96 9.20
CA HIS A 46 10.55 -20.26 9.07
C HIS A 46 11.26 -20.07 10.42
N PRO A 47 12.41 -20.73 10.65
CA PRO A 47 13.21 -20.48 11.84
C PRO A 47 13.76 -19.05 11.82
N CYS A 48 13.70 -18.38 12.98
CA CYS A 48 14.17 -17.02 13.15
C CYS A 48 15.69 -16.95 12.90
N PRO A 49 16.18 -16.04 12.06
CA PRO A 49 17.62 -15.95 11.75
C PRO A 49 18.47 -15.48 12.92
N ILE A 50 17.86 -14.98 14.00
CA ILE A 50 18.55 -14.46 15.18
C ILE A 50 18.69 -15.48 16.31
N CYS A 51 17.68 -16.34 16.52
CA CYS A 51 17.67 -17.30 17.63
C CYS A 51 17.21 -18.72 17.27
N GLY A 52 16.76 -18.96 16.04
CA GLY A 52 16.32 -20.27 15.57
C GLY A 52 14.88 -20.67 15.93
N GLN A 53 14.17 -19.92 16.78
CA GLN A 53 12.77 -20.19 17.12
C GLN A 53 11.82 -19.91 15.95
N MET A 54 10.64 -20.54 15.91
CA MET A 54 9.72 -20.40 14.79
C MET A 54 9.19 -18.95 14.68
N SER A 55 9.15 -18.43 13.45
CA SER A 55 8.66 -17.08 13.17
C SER A 55 7.18 -16.94 13.55
N GLN A 56 6.80 -15.78 14.10
CA GLN A 56 5.40 -15.43 14.33
C GLN A 56 4.86 -14.61 13.17
N THR A 57 3.59 -14.77 12.79
CA THR A 57 2.96 -14.01 11.69
C THR A 57 3.08 -12.49 11.88
N SER A 58 2.97 -12.02 13.13
CA SER A 58 3.08 -10.59 13.48
C SER A 58 4.50 -10.02 13.34
N ALA A 59 5.53 -10.86 13.44
CA ALA A 59 6.94 -10.47 13.46
C ALA A 59 7.76 -11.13 12.34
N TYR A 60 7.11 -11.78 11.37
CA TYR A 60 7.76 -12.52 10.29
C TYR A 60 8.82 -11.65 9.59
N PRO A 61 10.05 -12.15 9.35
CA PRO A 61 10.55 -13.54 9.50
C PRO A 61 11.10 -13.89 10.90
N PHE A 62 10.83 -13.09 11.92
CA PHE A 62 11.38 -13.26 13.28
C PHE A 62 10.35 -13.89 14.24
N CYS A 63 10.85 -14.40 15.37
CA CYS A 63 9.97 -14.89 16.44
C CYS A 63 9.40 -13.76 17.31
N SER A 64 9.98 -12.54 17.29
CA SER A 64 9.57 -11.42 18.14
C SER A 64 10.09 -10.07 17.64
N SER A 65 9.52 -8.97 18.16
CA SER A 65 10.01 -7.60 17.91
C SER A 65 11.46 -7.40 18.42
N ARG A 66 11.85 -8.10 19.50
CA ARG A 66 13.21 -8.05 20.05
C ARG A 66 14.23 -8.58 19.05
N CYS A 67 13.97 -9.73 18.43
CA CYS A 67 14.86 -10.31 17.43
C CYS A 67 14.98 -9.41 16.18
N ARG A 68 13.90 -8.77 15.75
CA ARG A 68 13.94 -7.77 14.67
C ARG A 68 14.86 -6.59 15.00
N ALA A 69 14.81 -6.07 16.23
CA ALA A 69 15.67 -4.97 16.66
C ALA A 69 17.15 -5.38 16.75
N ILE A 70 17.44 -6.61 17.20
CA ILE A 70 18.80 -7.16 17.23
C ILE A 70 19.35 -7.30 15.81
N ASP A 71 18.55 -7.83 14.88
CA ASP A 71 18.94 -7.93 13.48
C ASP A 71 19.31 -6.56 12.93
N LEU A 72 18.43 -5.56 13.12
CA LEU A 72 18.68 -4.19 12.71
C LEU A 72 19.99 -3.64 13.29
N ASN A 73 20.29 -3.90 14.56
CA ASN A 73 21.56 -3.49 15.15
C ASN A 73 22.77 -4.15 14.45
N ARG A 74 22.70 -5.44 14.09
CA ARG A 74 23.76 -6.13 13.35
C ARG A 74 24.01 -5.49 11.98
N TRP A 75 22.95 -5.06 11.29
CA TRP A 75 23.05 -4.28 10.06
C TRP A 75 23.76 -2.96 10.28
N LEU A 76 23.31 -2.17 11.26
CA LEU A 76 23.86 -0.86 11.56
C LEU A 76 25.31 -0.92 12.07
N SER A 77 25.69 -2.03 12.69
CA SER A 77 27.06 -2.27 13.18
C SER A 77 28.00 -2.85 12.11
N GLY A 78 27.52 -3.09 10.89
CA GLY A 78 28.32 -3.69 9.82
C GLY A 78 28.73 -5.15 10.07
N SER A 79 27.97 -5.90 10.89
CA SER A 79 28.31 -7.28 11.24
C SER A 79 28.07 -8.28 10.10
N TYR A 80 27.33 -7.90 9.07
CA TYR A 80 27.09 -8.74 7.90
C TYR A 80 28.20 -8.51 6.87
N ILE A 81 28.99 -9.55 6.59
CA ILE A 81 30.13 -9.52 5.67
C ILE A 81 29.82 -10.39 4.46
N LEU A 82 29.95 -9.84 3.26
CA LEU A 82 29.93 -10.63 2.02
C LEU A 82 31.28 -11.33 1.84
N PRO A 83 31.30 -12.63 1.48
CA PRO A 83 32.55 -13.31 1.16
C PRO A 83 33.24 -12.63 -0.03
N PRO A 84 34.59 -12.60 -0.07
CA PRO A 84 35.31 -12.08 -1.22
C PRO A 84 35.01 -12.94 -2.46
N PRO A 85 35.09 -12.36 -3.67
CA PRO A 85 34.99 -13.14 -4.90
C PRO A 85 36.10 -14.20 -4.94
N PRO A 86 35.87 -15.33 -5.63
CA PRO A 86 36.91 -16.33 -5.81
C PRO A 86 38.12 -15.69 -6.51
N GLN A 87 39.31 -15.92 -5.95
CA GLN A 87 40.57 -15.56 -6.61
C GLN A 87 40.70 -16.34 -7.92
N VAL A 88 40.44 -15.67 -9.04
CA VAL A 88 40.87 -16.14 -10.35
C VAL A 88 42.37 -15.88 -10.43
N SER A 89 43.18 -16.94 -10.52
CA SER A 89 44.59 -16.81 -10.82
C SER A 89 44.70 -16.50 -12.30
N ASP A 90 44.99 -15.23 -12.63
CA ASP A 90 45.37 -14.82 -13.99
C ASP A 90 46.79 -15.35 -14.26
N GLU A 91 46.91 -16.67 -14.44
CA GLU A 91 48.09 -17.37 -14.94
C GLU A 91 47.81 -17.77 -16.40
N GLU A 92 47.68 -16.79 -17.28
CA GLU A 92 47.77 -17.01 -18.73
C GLU A 92 48.86 -16.09 -19.30
N GLU A 93 49.94 -16.73 -19.75
CA GLU A 93 51.12 -16.19 -20.45
C GLU A 93 50.76 -15.62 -21.83
#